data_AF-A0A4Y6REA6-F1
#
_entry.id   AF-A0A4Y6REA6-F1
#
_cell.length_a   1.000
_cell.length_b   1.000
_cell.length_c   1.000
_cell.angle_alpha   90.00
_cell.angle_beta   90.00
_cell.angle_gamma   90.00
#
_symmetry.space_group_name_H-M   'P 1'
#
loop_
_entity.id
_entity.type
_entity.pdbx_description
1 polymer ?
#
loop_
_entity_poly.entity_id
_entity_poly.type
_entity_poly.pdbx_seq_one_letter_code
_entity_poly.pdbx_strand_id
1 'polypeptide(L)'
;MSTSDTMQSSVTAAMPASLRAAVAAYQWTRDSVGESDAAVYRLRGKGGAPDLYLKHGRGSAAADLADELARLRWLAPYLPVPAVVQFARVADPEQAWLLLMALPGTTASAVLEAHPALGRVVVDALAAFLRRLHALPVSDCPFDAGHAVRLAQARQRIDAGLVDADDFDAGRQGWTAEQVWTALQGNLPRVPDLVVTHGDFSLENIVMQEGAAVACIDVGRAGVADRYQDLAIAWRALGELDAALAQRLLQQYGIADADQGKLQWHLLLDELF
;
A
#
# COMPACT_ATOMS: atom_id res chain seq x y z
N MET A 1 30.02 17.59 5.34
CA MET A 1 28.87 17.02 4.63
C MET A 1 27.89 16.56 5.67
N SER A 2 26.66 17.05 5.62
CA SER A 2 25.59 16.57 6.51
C SER A 2 25.28 15.11 6.19
N THR A 3 24.74 14.34 7.14
CA THR A 3 24.27 12.96 6.92
C THR A 3 23.26 12.88 5.76
N SER A 4 22.48 13.94 5.56
CA SER A 4 21.57 14.12 4.41
C SER A 4 22.29 14.18 3.05
N ASP A 5 23.45 14.84 2.98
CA ASP A 5 24.22 14.99 1.73
C ASP A 5 24.81 13.65 1.29
N THR A 6 25.31 12.87 2.25
CA THR A 6 25.88 11.54 2.00
C THR A 6 24.82 10.55 1.51
N MET A 7 23.63 10.55 2.09
CA MET A 7 22.51 9.71 1.63
C MET A 7 22.10 10.07 0.19
N GLN A 8 21.90 11.36 -0.10
CA GLN A 8 21.49 11.82 -1.42
C GLN A 8 22.52 11.48 -2.51
N SER A 9 23.81 11.59 -2.21
CA SER A 9 24.87 11.20 -3.16
C SER A 9 24.82 9.72 -3.53
N SER A 10 24.50 8.84 -2.58
CA SER A 10 24.42 7.39 -2.82
C SER A 10 23.24 7.00 -3.72
N VAL A 11 22.07 7.64 -3.54
CA VAL A 11 20.85 7.40 -4.33
C VAL A 11 21.01 7.95 -5.75
N THR A 12 21.68 9.09 -5.89
CA THR A 12 21.83 9.77 -7.18
C THR A 12 23.01 9.27 -8.00
N ALA A 13 23.97 8.53 -7.43
CA ALA A 13 25.18 8.09 -8.13
C ALA A 13 24.87 7.31 -9.43
N ALA A 14 24.03 6.28 -9.32
CA ALA A 14 23.60 5.44 -10.43
C ALA A 14 22.33 5.95 -11.15
N MET A 15 21.78 7.08 -10.70
CA MET A 15 20.56 7.66 -11.27
C MET A 15 20.83 8.21 -12.68
N PRO A 16 19.99 7.88 -13.68
CA PRO A 16 20.12 8.44 -15.03
C PRO A 16 20.09 9.97 -15.04
N ALA A 17 20.82 10.58 -15.99
CA ALA A 17 20.98 12.03 -16.07
C ALA A 17 19.65 12.80 -16.14
N SER A 18 18.66 12.28 -16.88
CA SER A 18 17.33 12.89 -16.99
C SER A 18 16.61 12.91 -15.64
N LEU A 19 16.63 11.81 -14.90
CA LEU A 19 16.00 11.73 -13.59
C LEU A 19 16.71 12.61 -12.57
N ARG A 20 18.05 12.65 -12.62
CA ARG A 20 18.87 13.53 -11.78
C ARG A 20 18.55 15.01 -12.00
N ALA A 21 18.30 15.40 -13.25
CA ALA A 21 17.85 16.75 -13.59
C ALA A 21 16.42 17.03 -13.09
N ALA A 22 15.51 16.05 -13.16
CA ALA A 22 14.14 16.20 -12.68
C ALA A 22 14.07 16.52 -11.17
N VAL A 23 14.90 15.83 -10.39
CA VAL A 23 14.98 15.98 -8.92
C VAL A 23 15.95 17.08 -8.46
N ALA A 24 16.66 17.73 -9.38
CA ALA A 24 17.56 18.82 -9.06
C ALA A 24 16.81 20.00 -8.45
N ALA A 25 17.46 20.71 -7.52
CA ALA A 25 16.96 21.86 -6.77
C ALA A 25 15.79 21.58 -5.81
N TYR A 26 15.36 20.32 -5.63
CA TYR A 26 14.49 19.94 -4.52
C TYR A 26 15.30 19.75 -3.23
N GLN A 27 14.65 20.03 -2.10
CA GLN A 27 15.08 19.62 -0.78
C GLN A 27 14.53 18.23 -0.50
N TRP A 28 15.38 17.33 -0.01
CA TRP A 28 15.05 15.93 0.21
C TRP A 28 14.84 15.67 1.69
N THR A 29 13.78 14.96 2.02
CA THR A 29 13.57 14.41 3.36
C THR A 29 13.31 12.93 3.18
N ARG A 30 14.08 12.07 3.87
CA ARG A 30 13.82 10.64 3.87
C ARG A 30 12.55 10.40 4.67
N ASP A 31 11.61 9.68 4.07
CA ASP A 31 10.43 9.19 4.76
C ASP A 31 10.78 7.83 5.36
N SER A 32 10.56 7.68 6.67
CA SER A 32 10.83 6.43 7.41
C SER A 32 9.56 5.77 7.91
N VAL A 33 8.40 6.22 7.42
CA VAL A 33 7.07 5.76 7.88
C VAL A 33 6.62 4.47 7.17
N GLY A 34 7.41 3.90 6.24
CA GLY A 34 7.05 2.68 5.51
C GLY A 34 7.97 1.49 5.79
N GLU A 35 7.36 0.31 5.94
CA GLU A 35 8.01 -1.00 6.11
C GLU A 35 8.56 -1.62 4.80
N SER A 36 8.56 -0.86 3.70
CA SER A 36 9.03 -1.38 2.41
C SER A 36 10.56 -1.40 2.31
N ASP A 37 11.10 -2.42 1.64
CA ASP A 37 12.53 -2.50 1.26
C ASP A 37 13.00 -1.34 0.35
N ALA A 38 12.06 -0.58 -0.23
CA ALA A 38 12.35 0.61 -1.03
C ALA A 38 12.49 1.86 -0.14
N ALA A 39 13.56 2.63 -0.36
CA ALA A 39 13.72 3.92 0.31
C ALA A 39 12.81 4.98 -0.33
N VAL A 40 12.02 5.66 0.50
CA VAL A 40 11.11 6.74 0.07
C VAL A 40 11.67 8.10 0.47
N TYR A 41 11.61 9.07 -0.45
CA TYR A 41 12.07 10.43 -0.24
C TYR A 41 10.98 11.41 -0.66
N ARG A 42 10.65 12.36 0.21
CA ARG A 42 9.82 13.51 -0.12
C ARG A 42 10.70 14.66 -0.63
N LEU A 43 10.36 15.19 -1.80
CA LEU A 43 11.09 16.25 -2.50
C LEU A 43 10.24 17.52 -2.52
N ARG A 44 10.73 18.60 -1.90
CA ARG A 44 10.00 19.88 -1.75
C ARG A 44 10.82 21.11 -2.12
N GLY A 45 10.15 22.25 -2.26
CA GLY A 45 10.81 23.56 -2.27
C GLY A 45 11.48 23.98 -3.58
N LYS A 46 11.15 23.33 -4.71
CA LYS A 46 11.57 23.78 -6.04
C LYS A 46 10.59 24.84 -6.55
N GLY A 47 11.05 26.08 -6.71
CA GLY A 47 10.22 27.28 -6.93
C GLY A 47 9.00 27.11 -7.86
N GLY A 48 7.80 27.04 -7.25
CA GLY A 48 6.51 26.92 -7.95
C GLY A 48 6.21 25.54 -8.54
N ALA A 49 7.13 24.59 -8.46
CA ALA A 49 6.91 23.21 -8.89
C ALA A 49 6.19 22.41 -7.78
N PRO A 50 5.40 21.38 -8.15
CA PRO A 50 4.74 20.52 -7.16
C PRO A 50 5.76 19.75 -6.31
N ASP A 51 5.33 19.38 -5.09
CA ASP A 51 6.02 18.40 -4.27
C ASP A 51 6.05 17.04 -4.99
N LEU A 52 7.12 16.27 -4.81
CA LEU A 52 7.30 14.96 -5.41
C LEU A 52 7.64 13.91 -4.34
N TYR A 53 7.39 12.64 -4.66
CA TYR A 53 7.93 11.50 -3.95
C TYR A 53 8.84 10.70 -4.87
N LEU A 54 10.03 10.36 -4.39
CA LEU A 54 10.95 9.46 -5.06
C LEU A 54 11.06 8.18 -4.24
N LYS A 55 10.68 7.05 -4.85
CA LYS A 55 11.00 5.73 -4.32
C LYS A 55 12.25 5.18 -5.02
N HIS A 56 13.13 4.55 -4.26
CA HIS A 56 14.37 3.94 -4.74
C HIS A 56 14.50 2.52 -4.18
N GLY A 57 14.56 1.53 -5.07
CA GLY A 57 14.68 0.11 -4.72
C GLY A 57 15.91 -0.52 -5.36
N ARG A 58 16.42 -1.60 -4.75
CA ARG A 58 17.49 -2.46 -5.29
C ARG A 58 17.04 -3.92 -5.27
N GLY A 59 17.53 -4.75 -6.19
CA GLY A 59 17.17 -6.18 -6.23
C GLY A 59 15.65 -6.38 -6.32
N SER A 60 15.07 -7.15 -5.38
CA SER A 60 13.61 -7.39 -5.28
C SER A 60 12.80 -6.09 -5.25
N ALA A 61 13.20 -5.12 -4.43
CA ALA A 61 12.52 -3.82 -4.35
C ALA A 61 12.55 -3.04 -5.67
N ALA A 62 13.53 -3.29 -6.55
CA ALA A 62 13.52 -2.69 -7.89
C ALA A 62 12.45 -3.30 -8.80
N ALA A 63 12.16 -4.60 -8.63
CA ALA A 63 11.05 -5.26 -9.30
C ALA A 63 9.70 -4.78 -8.74
N ASP A 64 9.58 -4.63 -7.42
CA ASP A 64 8.36 -4.12 -6.76
C ASP A 64 7.98 -2.71 -7.26
N LEU A 65 8.97 -1.83 -7.47
CA LEU A 65 8.71 -0.50 -8.06
C LEU A 65 8.27 -0.56 -9.53
N ALA A 66 8.70 -1.56 -10.29
CA ALA A 66 8.23 -1.77 -11.66
C ALA A 66 6.77 -2.27 -11.66
N ASP A 67 6.43 -3.09 -10.68
CA ASP A 67 5.08 -3.60 -10.43
C ASP A 67 4.12 -2.48 -9.99
N GLU A 68 4.56 -1.59 -9.10
CA GLU A 68 3.81 -0.38 -8.72
C GLU A 68 3.62 0.57 -9.90
N LEU A 69 4.66 0.80 -10.72
CA LEU A 69 4.55 1.60 -11.94
C LEU A 69 3.45 1.08 -12.88
N ALA A 70 3.42 -0.24 -13.11
CA ALA A 70 2.44 -0.86 -14.00
C ALA A 70 1.00 -0.64 -13.49
N ARG A 71 0.81 -0.82 -12.19
CA ARG A 71 -0.50 -0.68 -11.52
C ARG A 71 -0.96 0.78 -11.42
N LEU A 72 -0.06 1.72 -11.11
CA LEU A 72 -0.34 3.15 -11.16
C LEU A 72 -0.83 3.59 -12.54
N ARG A 73 -0.13 3.16 -13.61
CA ARG A 73 -0.53 3.50 -14.98
C ARG A 73 -1.90 2.94 -15.37
N TRP A 74 -2.20 1.72 -14.92
CA TRP A 74 -3.48 1.09 -15.20
C TRP A 74 -4.64 1.67 -14.37
N LEU A 75 -4.41 2.01 -13.10
CA LEU A 75 -5.45 2.58 -12.22
C LEU A 75 -5.77 4.05 -12.51
N ALA A 76 -4.80 4.84 -12.99
CA ALA A 76 -4.95 6.27 -13.27
C ALA A 76 -6.21 6.69 -14.06
N PRO A 77 -6.67 5.97 -15.10
CA PRO A 77 -7.92 6.30 -15.78
C PRO A 77 -9.19 6.04 -14.96
N TYR A 78 -9.12 5.21 -13.90
CA TYR A 78 -10.26 4.78 -13.10
C TYR A 78 -10.38 5.51 -11.76
N LEU A 79 -9.25 5.71 -11.08
CA LEU A 79 -9.17 6.28 -9.74
C LEU A 79 -8.01 7.26 -9.63
N PRO A 80 -8.14 8.30 -8.79
CA PRO A 80 -7.01 9.17 -8.51
C PRO A 80 -5.91 8.41 -7.77
N VAL A 81 -4.74 8.37 -8.39
CA VAL A 81 -3.48 7.82 -7.87
C VAL A 81 -2.35 8.81 -8.17
N PRO A 82 -1.17 8.71 -7.53
CA PRO A 82 -0.04 9.57 -7.86
C PRO A 82 0.33 9.49 -9.34
N ALA A 83 0.43 10.65 -9.98
CA ALA A 83 0.89 10.69 -11.35
C ALA A 83 2.37 10.34 -11.43
N VAL A 84 2.72 9.45 -12.36
CA VAL A 84 4.11 9.06 -12.61
C VAL A 84 4.80 10.18 -13.39
N VAL A 85 5.78 10.83 -12.77
CA VAL A 85 6.64 11.83 -13.42
C VAL A 85 7.69 11.13 -14.26
N GLN A 86 8.40 10.18 -13.67
CA GLN A 86 9.47 9.46 -14.34
C GLN A 86 9.75 8.12 -13.64
N PHE A 87 10.14 7.12 -14.43
CA PHE A 87 10.68 5.86 -13.94
C PHE A 87 12.03 5.59 -14.59
N ALA A 88 12.94 5.00 -13.84
CA ALA A 88 14.24 4.55 -14.33
C ALA A 88 14.60 3.20 -13.72
N ARG A 89 15.23 2.33 -14.50
CA ARG A 89 15.83 1.07 -14.02
C ARG A 89 17.24 0.93 -14.59
N VAL A 90 18.15 0.45 -13.77
CA VAL A 90 19.54 0.12 -14.13
C VAL A 90 19.79 -1.33 -13.72
N ALA A 91 20.48 -2.09 -14.56
CA ALA A 91 20.65 -3.54 -14.37
C ALA A 91 21.88 -3.92 -13.54
N ASP A 92 22.92 -3.08 -13.50
CA ASP A 92 24.19 -3.40 -12.82
C ASP A 92 24.71 -2.21 -11.97
N PRO A 93 24.57 -2.26 -10.63
CA PRO A 93 23.73 -3.20 -9.90
C PRO A 93 22.24 -2.92 -10.17
N GLU A 94 21.39 -3.93 -9.97
CA GLU A 94 19.95 -3.82 -10.20
C GLU A 94 19.30 -2.79 -9.26
N GLN A 95 18.78 -1.70 -9.85
CA GLN A 95 18.16 -0.60 -9.13
C GLN A 95 17.01 -0.01 -9.93
N ALA A 96 15.97 0.48 -9.25
CA ALA A 96 14.90 1.24 -9.86
C ALA A 96 14.57 2.49 -9.06
N TRP A 97 14.11 3.52 -9.77
CA TRP A 97 13.61 4.76 -9.21
C TRP A 97 12.25 5.07 -9.80
N LEU A 98 11.29 5.37 -8.93
CA LEU A 98 9.94 5.79 -9.30
C LEU A 98 9.69 7.18 -8.72
N LEU A 99 9.55 8.17 -9.60
CA LEU A 99 9.27 9.56 -9.26
C LEU A 99 7.80 9.87 -9.52
N LEU A 100 7.10 10.28 -8.46
CA LEU A 100 5.66 10.49 -8.41
C LEU A 100 5.35 11.92 -8.00
N MET A 101 4.25 12.48 -8.52
CA MET A 101 3.69 13.71 -7.98
C MET A 101 3.09 13.44 -6.60
N ALA A 102 3.37 14.31 -5.63
CA ALA A 102 2.67 14.27 -4.35
C ALA A 102 1.19 14.62 -4.55
N LEU A 103 0.32 13.89 -3.87
CA LEU A 103 -1.10 14.17 -3.85
C LEU A 103 -1.41 15.25 -2.78
N PRO A 104 -2.32 16.20 -3.06
CA PRO A 104 -2.83 17.08 -2.02
C PRO A 104 -3.69 16.29 -1.03
N GLY A 105 -3.70 16.73 0.24
CA GLY A 105 -4.46 16.10 1.31
C GLY A 105 -3.58 15.45 2.37
N THR A 106 -4.22 14.66 3.23
CA THR A 106 -3.61 14.00 4.38
C THR A 106 -4.09 12.55 4.42
N THR A 107 -3.29 11.60 4.90
CA THR A 107 -3.70 10.19 4.99
C THR A 107 -4.86 10.02 5.97
N ALA A 108 -5.70 9.00 5.78
CA ALA A 108 -6.80 8.71 6.70
C ALA A 108 -6.30 8.46 8.13
N SER A 109 -5.15 7.78 8.26
CA SER A 109 -4.44 7.56 9.53
C SER A 109 -4.13 8.89 10.23
N ALA A 110 -3.47 9.83 9.55
CA ALA A 110 -3.12 11.12 10.13
C ALA A 110 -4.34 12.02 10.41
N VAL A 111 -5.44 11.89 9.65
CA VAL A 111 -6.71 12.57 9.97
C VAL A 111 -7.29 12.03 11.28
N LEU A 112 -7.32 10.71 11.45
CA LEU A 112 -7.84 10.05 12.66
C LEU A 112 -6.98 10.34 13.89
N GLU A 113 -5.66 10.37 13.74
CA GLU A 113 -4.74 10.74 14.81
C GLU A 113 -4.97 12.19 15.28
N ALA A 114 -5.04 13.13 14.33
CA ALA A 114 -5.24 14.54 14.66
C ALA A 114 -6.67 14.86 15.14
N HIS A 115 -7.67 14.14 14.63
CA HIS A 115 -9.09 14.40 14.90
C HIS A 115 -9.89 13.10 15.09
N PRO A 116 -9.72 12.37 16.20
CA PRO A 116 -10.41 11.09 16.44
C PRO A 116 -11.95 11.18 16.35
N ALA A 117 -12.51 12.35 16.69
CA ALA A 117 -13.95 12.61 16.59
C ALA A 117 -14.51 12.51 15.17
N LEU A 118 -13.66 12.57 14.14
CA LEU A 118 -14.04 12.39 12.73
C LEU A 118 -14.11 10.91 12.31
N GLY A 119 -13.90 9.96 13.22
CA GLY A 119 -13.88 8.52 12.94
C GLY A 119 -14.98 8.05 12.01
N ARG A 120 -16.23 8.40 12.30
CA ARG A 120 -17.38 8.03 11.45
C ARG A 120 -17.32 8.60 10.04
N VAL A 121 -16.88 9.85 9.88
CA VAL A 121 -16.76 10.52 8.58
C VAL A 121 -15.67 9.85 7.75
N VAL A 122 -14.53 9.56 8.36
CA VAL A 122 -13.42 8.86 7.71
C VAL A 122 -13.87 7.46 7.26
N VAL A 123 -14.51 6.69 8.12
CA VAL A 123 -15.01 5.34 7.78
C VAL A 123 -16.01 5.37 6.62
N ASP A 124 -16.94 6.31 6.61
CA ASP A 124 -17.91 6.45 5.51
C ASP A 124 -17.20 6.75 4.19
N ALA A 125 -16.19 7.61 4.22
CA ALA A 125 -15.38 7.97 3.07
C ALA A 125 -14.54 6.79 2.56
N LEU A 126 -13.90 6.04 3.46
CA LEU A 126 -13.15 4.81 3.14
C LEU A 126 -14.07 3.78 2.47
N ALA A 127 -15.24 3.52 3.03
CA ALA A 127 -16.21 2.59 2.46
C ALA A 127 -16.69 3.04 1.06
N ALA A 128 -16.96 4.34 0.87
CA ALA A 128 -17.37 4.87 -0.42
C ALA A 128 -16.26 4.76 -1.47
N PHE A 129 -15.01 5.02 -1.11
CA PHE A 129 -13.86 4.85 -2.00
C PHE A 129 -13.64 3.38 -2.35
N LEU A 130 -13.66 2.49 -1.35
CA LEU A 130 -13.48 1.07 -1.56
C LEU A 130 -14.56 0.47 -2.47
N ARG A 131 -15.82 0.90 -2.32
CA ARG A 131 -16.90 0.51 -3.24
C ARG A 131 -16.64 0.94 -4.68
N ARG A 132 -16.03 2.12 -4.91
CA ARG A 132 -15.68 2.58 -6.27
C ARG A 132 -14.56 1.72 -6.86
N LEU A 133 -13.54 1.39 -6.07
CA LEU A 133 -12.47 0.49 -6.46
C LEU A 133 -12.99 -0.90 -6.80
N HIS A 134 -13.80 -1.48 -5.92
CA HIS A 134 -14.36 -2.82 -6.10
C HIS A 134 -15.43 -2.90 -7.21
N ALA A 135 -15.94 -1.75 -7.69
CA ALA A 135 -16.86 -1.68 -8.82
C ALA A 135 -16.15 -1.63 -10.18
N LEU A 136 -14.82 -1.55 -10.22
CA LEU A 136 -14.08 -1.57 -11.48
C LEU A 136 -14.26 -2.94 -12.18
N PRO A 137 -14.37 -2.96 -13.53
CA PRO A 137 -14.57 -4.21 -14.26
C PRO A 137 -13.36 -5.14 -14.11
N VAL A 138 -13.58 -6.33 -13.53
CA VAL A 138 -12.51 -7.34 -13.37
C VAL A 138 -11.92 -7.79 -14.70
N SER A 139 -12.72 -7.74 -15.78
CA SER A 139 -12.28 -8.07 -17.15
C SER A 139 -11.21 -7.14 -17.69
N ASP A 140 -11.13 -5.93 -17.14
CA ASP A 140 -10.26 -4.87 -17.63
C ASP A 140 -8.95 -4.80 -16.82
N CYS A 141 -8.87 -5.55 -15.71
CA CYS A 141 -7.70 -5.63 -14.85
C CYS A 141 -6.74 -6.73 -15.32
N PRO A 142 -5.51 -6.39 -15.74
CA PRO A 142 -4.54 -7.36 -16.24
C PRO A 142 -3.73 -8.03 -15.14
N PHE A 143 -3.95 -7.68 -13.86
CA PHE A 143 -3.14 -8.14 -12.74
C PHE A 143 -3.89 -9.19 -11.93
N ASP A 144 -3.30 -10.38 -11.80
CA ASP A 144 -3.75 -11.39 -10.86
C ASP A 144 -3.15 -11.11 -9.47
N ALA A 145 -4.02 -10.94 -8.47
CA ALA A 145 -3.64 -10.80 -7.07
C ALA A 145 -4.35 -11.85 -6.20
N GLY A 146 -4.82 -12.94 -6.82
CA GLY A 146 -5.56 -14.00 -6.16
C GLY A 146 -4.71 -14.79 -5.15
N HIS A 147 -5.39 -15.65 -4.38
CA HIS A 147 -4.78 -16.37 -3.27
C HIS A 147 -3.54 -17.18 -3.67
N ALA A 148 -3.52 -17.78 -4.87
CA ALA A 148 -2.36 -18.56 -5.33
C ALA A 148 -1.10 -17.70 -5.48
N VAL A 149 -1.25 -16.49 -6.05
CA VAL A 149 -0.15 -15.52 -6.20
C VAL A 149 0.33 -15.06 -4.83
N ARG A 150 -0.60 -14.67 -3.95
CA ARG A 150 -0.27 -14.18 -2.60
C ARG A 150 0.36 -15.25 -1.72
N LEU A 151 -0.14 -16.47 -1.75
CA LEU A 151 0.45 -17.58 -1.00
C LEU A 151 1.86 -17.91 -1.48
N ALA A 152 2.12 -17.85 -2.78
CA ALA A 152 3.46 -18.05 -3.32
C ALA A 152 4.43 -16.95 -2.85
N GLN A 153 4.00 -15.69 -2.87
CA GLN A 153 4.79 -14.55 -2.36
C GLN A 153 5.04 -14.65 -0.85
N ALA A 154 4.01 -14.96 -0.06
CA ALA A 154 4.12 -15.17 1.37
C ALA A 154 5.12 -16.30 1.69
N ARG A 155 5.08 -17.41 0.95
CA ARG A 155 6.05 -18.50 1.11
C ARG A 155 7.48 -18.06 0.83
N GLN A 156 7.69 -17.28 -0.24
CA GLN A 156 9.00 -16.72 -0.55
C GLN A 156 9.51 -15.79 0.55
N ARG A 157 8.64 -14.96 1.13
CA ARG A 157 9.00 -14.06 2.24
C ARG A 157 9.41 -14.85 3.49
N ILE A 158 8.67 -15.90 3.83
CA ILE A 158 9.04 -16.77 4.96
C ILE A 158 10.38 -17.46 4.69
N ASP A 159 10.58 -18.04 3.51
CA ASP A 159 11.83 -18.73 3.14
C ASP A 159 13.05 -17.79 3.15
N ALA A 160 12.83 -16.52 2.81
CA ALA A 160 13.86 -15.47 2.82
C ALA A 160 14.06 -14.82 4.20
N GLY A 161 13.24 -15.17 5.21
CA GLY A 161 13.31 -14.55 6.54
C GLY A 161 12.92 -13.07 6.55
N LEU A 162 12.02 -12.66 5.65
CA LEU A 162 11.57 -11.27 5.47
C LEU A 162 10.26 -10.94 6.21
N VAL A 163 9.67 -11.91 6.92
CA VAL A 163 8.45 -11.69 7.70
C VAL A 163 8.84 -11.14 9.06
N ASP A 164 8.30 -9.97 9.42
CA ASP A 164 8.46 -9.39 10.74
C ASP A 164 7.47 -10.02 11.72
N ALA A 165 7.96 -10.92 12.57
CA ALA A 165 7.13 -11.60 13.56
C ALA A 165 6.81 -10.74 14.79
N ASP A 166 7.52 -9.62 14.98
CA ASP A 166 7.27 -8.70 16.10
C ASP A 166 6.06 -7.79 15.80
N ASP A 167 5.73 -7.59 14.51
CA ASP A 167 4.61 -6.78 14.02
C ASP A 167 3.27 -7.54 13.93
N PHE A 168 3.21 -8.80 14.39
CA PHE A 168 1.97 -9.56 14.31
C PHE A 168 0.83 -8.98 15.15
N ASP A 169 -0.42 -9.13 14.70
CA ASP A 169 -1.59 -8.68 15.44
C ASP A 169 -1.58 -9.23 16.88
N ALA A 170 -2.18 -8.51 17.84
CA ALA A 170 -2.19 -8.87 19.26
C ALA A 170 -2.59 -10.32 19.58
N GLY A 171 -3.47 -10.93 18.77
CA GLY A 171 -3.89 -12.33 18.92
C GLY A 171 -2.85 -13.38 18.51
N ARG A 172 -1.75 -12.94 17.87
CA ARG A 172 -0.68 -13.76 17.29
C ARG A 172 0.72 -13.33 17.75
N GLN A 173 0.80 -12.41 18.70
CA GLN A 173 2.04 -12.03 19.35
C GLN A 173 2.79 -13.26 19.88
N GLY A 174 4.07 -13.38 19.52
CA GLY A 174 4.93 -14.52 19.83
C GLY A 174 4.78 -15.74 18.91
N TRP A 175 3.97 -15.67 17.86
CA TRP A 175 3.92 -16.71 16.83
C TRP A 175 5.12 -16.62 15.90
N THR A 176 5.48 -17.74 15.28
CA THR A 176 6.41 -17.75 14.13
C THR A 176 5.64 -17.63 12.82
N ALA A 177 6.33 -17.17 11.78
CA ALA A 177 5.76 -17.10 10.43
C ALA A 177 5.27 -18.49 9.92
N GLU A 178 5.90 -19.59 10.35
CA GLU A 178 5.45 -20.96 10.03
C GLU A 178 4.15 -21.36 10.75
N GLN A 179 3.93 -20.86 11.97
CA GLN A 179 2.66 -21.08 12.69
C GLN A 179 1.52 -20.32 11.99
N VAL A 180 1.77 -19.07 11.58
CA VAL A 180 0.83 -18.29 10.76
C VAL A 180 0.54 -19.00 9.44
N TRP A 181 1.57 -19.45 8.72
CA TRP A 181 1.43 -20.20 7.48
C TRP A 181 0.56 -21.46 7.65
N THR A 182 0.80 -22.25 8.70
CA THR A 182 0.03 -23.46 9.00
C THR A 182 -1.45 -23.13 9.26
N ALA A 183 -1.73 -22.07 10.03
CA ALA A 183 -3.09 -21.63 10.30
C ALA A 183 -3.81 -21.09 9.04
N LEU A 184 -3.08 -20.37 8.18
CA LEU A 184 -3.58 -19.85 6.91
C LEU A 184 -4.01 -20.97 5.95
N GLN A 185 -3.18 -22.02 5.83
CA GLN A 185 -3.48 -23.20 4.99
C GLN A 185 -4.71 -23.96 5.48
N GLY A 186 -4.94 -24.02 6.79
CA GLY A 186 -6.10 -24.68 7.40
C GLY A 186 -7.44 -23.96 7.17
N ASN A 187 -7.41 -22.69 6.74
CA ASN A 187 -8.59 -21.81 6.67
C ASN A 187 -8.92 -21.32 5.26
N LEU A 188 -8.43 -21.98 4.21
CA LEU A 188 -8.63 -21.55 2.82
C LEU A 188 -10.13 -21.27 2.51
N PRO A 189 -10.49 -20.03 2.09
CA PRO A 189 -11.87 -19.68 1.81
C PRO A 189 -12.39 -20.46 0.59
N ARG A 190 -13.64 -20.93 0.66
CA ARG A 190 -14.19 -21.88 -0.33
C ARG A 190 -14.33 -21.29 -1.74
N VAL A 191 -14.81 -20.06 -1.86
CA VAL A 191 -15.03 -19.40 -3.15
C VAL A 191 -14.67 -17.92 -3.03
N PRO A 192 -13.71 -17.42 -3.82
CA PRO A 192 -13.36 -16.01 -3.81
C PRO A 192 -14.47 -15.16 -4.44
N ASP A 193 -14.71 -13.99 -3.87
CA ASP A 193 -15.59 -12.96 -4.40
C ASP A 193 -14.74 -11.90 -5.09
N LEU A 194 -14.44 -12.16 -6.37
CA LEU A 194 -13.41 -11.46 -7.13
C LEU A 194 -13.82 -10.04 -7.51
N VAL A 195 -12.98 -9.08 -7.13
CA VAL A 195 -13.06 -7.66 -7.47
C VAL A 195 -11.65 -7.15 -7.78
N VAL A 196 -11.54 -5.95 -8.34
CA VAL A 196 -10.26 -5.23 -8.34
C VAL A 196 -10.00 -4.74 -6.93
N THR A 197 -8.88 -5.13 -6.33
CA THR A 197 -8.44 -4.72 -5.00
C THR A 197 -7.21 -3.83 -5.06
N HIS A 198 -6.97 -3.10 -3.97
CA HIS A 198 -5.76 -2.35 -3.69
C HIS A 198 -4.62 -3.30 -3.29
N GLY A 199 -4.94 -4.32 -2.49
CA GLY A 199 -3.99 -5.29 -1.97
C GLY A 199 -3.22 -4.83 -0.72
N ASP A 200 -3.47 -3.60 -0.27
CA ASP A 200 -2.94 -3.00 0.96
C ASP A 200 -3.77 -1.77 1.35
N PHE A 201 -5.07 -1.97 1.59
CA PHE A 201 -6.02 -0.89 1.84
C PHE A 201 -5.96 -0.41 3.31
N SER A 202 -4.78 0.00 3.75
CA SER A 202 -4.49 0.55 5.07
C SER A 202 -4.89 2.03 5.19
N LEU A 203 -4.91 2.56 6.42
CA LEU A 203 -5.30 3.96 6.67
C LEU A 203 -4.23 4.95 6.20
N GLU A 204 -2.99 4.50 6.09
CA GLU A 204 -1.82 5.24 5.61
C GLU A 204 -1.89 5.44 4.09
N ASN A 205 -2.50 4.49 3.38
CA ASN A 205 -2.51 4.45 1.92
C ASN A 205 -3.68 5.20 1.28
N ILE A 206 -4.62 5.73 2.07
CA ILE A 206 -5.78 6.48 1.56
C ILE A 206 -5.67 7.95 1.90
N VAL A 207 -5.73 8.80 0.86
CA VAL A 207 -5.61 10.26 0.98
C VAL A 207 -7.00 10.88 1.13
N MET A 208 -7.14 11.69 2.17
CA MET A 208 -8.34 12.40 2.55
C MET A 208 -8.22 13.90 2.23
N GLN A 209 -9.32 14.48 1.74
CA GLN A 209 -9.48 15.92 1.57
C GLN A 209 -10.95 16.29 1.81
N GLU A 210 -11.18 17.32 2.63
CA GLU A 210 -12.53 17.88 2.90
C GLU A 210 -13.58 16.82 3.29
N GLY A 211 -13.17 15.80 4.07
CA GLY A 211 -14.05 14.74 4.55
C GLY A 211 -14.31 13.62 3.54
N ALA A 212 -13.68 13.64 2.36
CA ALA A 212 -13.77 12.58 1.36
C ALA A 212 -12.42 11.88 1.17
N ALA A 213 -12.45 10.59 0.86
CA ALA A 213 -11.32 9.84 0.36
C ALA A 213 -11.17 10.14 -1.13
N VAL A 214 -10.08 10.81 -1.50
CA VAL A 214 -9.90 11.39 -2.83
C VAL A 214 -8.91 10.62 -3.68
N ALA A 215 -7.98 9.87 -3.08
CA ALA A 215 -6.98 9.09 -3.80
C ALA A 215 -6.42 7.94 -2.94
N CYS A 216 -5.72 7.01 -3.58
CA CYS A 216 -4.91 6.00 -2.89
C CYS A 216 -3.46 6.01 -3.41
N ILE A 217 -2.54 5.54 -2.56
CA ILE A 217 -1.10 5.40 -2.83
C ILE A 217 -0.66 3.96 -2.57
N ASP A 218 0.56 3.60 -2.95
CA ASP A 218 1.15 2.27 -2.67
C ASP A 218 0.35 1.10 -3.27
N VAL A 219 -0.02 1.28 -4.53
CA VAL A 219 -0.82 0.31 -5.31
C VAL A 219 0.02 -0.84 -5.89
N GLY A 220 1.21 -1.12 -5.36
CA GLY A 220 2.10 -2.19 -5.84
C GLY A 220 1.46 -3.58 -5.80
N ARG A 221 0.44 -3.74 -4.94
CA ARG A 221 -0.30 -4.97 -4.72
C ARG A 221 -1.68 -4.99 -5.41
N ALA A 222 -2.04 -3.98 -6.18
CA ALA A 222 -3.36 -3.94 -6.81
C ALA A 222 -3.57 -5.06 -7.83
N GLY A 223 -4.79 -5.60 -7.91
CA GLY A 223 -5.12 -6.65 -8.87
C GLY A 223 -6.45 -7.32 -8.57
N VAL A 224 -6.79 -8.35 -9.33
CA VAL A 224 -8.03 -9.11 -9.09
C VAL A 224 -7.81 -10.06 -7.91
N ALA A 225 -8.57 -9.88 -6.82
CA ALA A 225 -8.53 -10.72 -5.63
C ALA A 225 -9.91 -10.77 -4.96
N ASP A 226 -10.05 -11.56 -3.89
CA ASP A 226 -11.24 -11.51 -3.06
C ASP A 226 -11.36 -10.13 -2.38
N ARG A 227 -12.56 -9.54 -2.38
CA ARG A 227 -12.82 -8.23 -1.74
C ARG A 227 -12.40 -8.14 -0.27
N TYR A 228 -12.33 -9.28 0.42
CA TYR A 228 -11.89 -9.34 1.81
C TYR A 228 -10.39 -9.03 1.98
N GLN A 229 -9.59 -9.05 0.91
CA GLN A 229 -8.21 -8.56 0.93
C GLN A 229 -8.12 -7.12 1.45
N ASP A 230 -8.94 -6.23 0.91
CA ASP A 230 -8.92 -4.82 1.32
C ASP A 230 -9.77 -4.57 2.57
N LEU A 231 -10.93 -5.24 2.67
CA LEU A 231 -11.82 -5.08 3.81
C LEU A 231 -11.17 -5.54 5.11
N ALA A 232 -10.42 -6.65 5.11
CA ALA A 232 -9.78 -7.16 6.32
C ALA A 232 -8.74 -6.18 6.87
N ILE A 233 -7.89 -5.61 6.00
CA ILE A 233 -6.84 -4.65 6.39
C ILE A 233 -7.47 -3.41 7.02
N ALA A 234 -8.44 -2.77 6.35
CA ALA A 234 -9.11 -1.60 6.91
C ALA A 234 -9.94 -1.94 8.15
N TRP A 235 -10.59 -3.11 8.20
CA TRP A 235 -11.37 -3.55 9.35
C TRP A 235 -10.49 -3.74 10.59
N ARG A 236 -9.29 -4.32 10.44
CA ARG A 236 -8.30 -4.44 11.53
C ARG A 236 -7.91 -3.07 12.05
N ALA A 237 -7.38 -2.21 11.17
CA ALA A 237 -6.86 -0.90 11.57
C ALA A 237 -7.93 -0.03 12.27
N LEU A 238 -9.17 -0.07 11.78
CA LEU A 238 -10.28 0.62 12.44
C LEU A 238 -10.69 -0.03 13.77
N GLY A 239 -10.60 -1.35 13.87
CA GLY A 239 -10.97 -2.12 15.07
C GLY A 239 -10.02 -1.90 16.24
N GLU A 240 -8.74 -1.67 15.96
CA GLU A 240 -7.73 -1.26 16.95
C GLU A 240 -8.04 0.10 17.58
N LEU A 241 -8.65 1.01 16.80
CA LEU A 241 -9.10 2.31 17.28
C LEU A 241 -10.43 2.20 18.04
N ASP A 242 -11.43 1.56 17.42
CA ASP A 242 -12.76 1.34 17.97
C ASP A 242 -13.50 0.27 17.16
N ALA A 243 -13.89 -0.83 17.81
CA ALA A 243 -14.65 -1.90 17.18
C ALA A 243 -15.94 -1.42 16.47
N ALA A 244 -16.56 -0.33 16.94
CA ALA A 244 -17.73 0.25 16.29
C ALA A 244 -17.42 0.87 14.92
N LEU A 245 -16.19 1.37 14.71
CA LEU A 245 -15.74 1.87 13.40
C LEU A 245 -15.52 0.73 12.41
N ALA A 246 -14.95 -0.39 12.85
CA ALA A 246 -14.78 -1.58 12.03
C ALA A 246 -16.14 -2.15 11.57
N GLN A 247 -17.13 -2.20 12.46
CA GLN A 247 -18.49 -2.61 12.09
C GLN A 247 -19.17 -1.62 11.14
N ARG A 248 -18.95 -0.31 11.36
CA ARG A 248 -19.45 0.73 10.46
C ARG A 248 -18.88 0.60 9.05
N LEU A 249 -17.60 0.26 8.89
CA LEU A 249 -16.98 0.04 7.58
C LEU A 249 -17.78 -0.99 6.78
N LEU A 250 -18.03 -2.16 7.37
CA LEU A 250 -18.78 -3.25 6.73
C LEU A 250 -20.20 -2.82 6.38
N GLN A 251 -20.89 -2.13 7.31
CA GLN A 251 -22.23 -1.61 7.09
C GLN A 251 -22.29 -0.63 5.91
N GLN A 252 -21.36 0.33 5.84
CA GLN A 252 -21.34 1.36 4.78
C GLN A 252 -20.86 0.80 3.43
N TYR A 253 -19.97 -0.19 3.48
CA TYR A 253 -19.58 -0.93 2.29
C TYR A 253 -20.76 -1.75 1.73
N GLY A 254 -21.65 -2.23 2.60
CA GLY A 254 -22.88 -2.94 2.23
C GLY A 254 -22.85 -4.44 2.54
N ILE A 255 -22.02 -4.87 3.50
CA ILE A 255 -21.99 -6.24 4.02
C ILE A 255 -22.80 -6.28 5.32
N ALA A 256 -23.93 -6.98 5.30
CA ALA A 256 -24.78 -7.17 6.48
C ALA A 256 -24.24 -8.29 7.38
N ASP A 257 -23.89 -9.44 6.78
CA ASP A 257 -23.33 -10.60 7.47
C ASP A 257 -21.92 -10.85 6.95
N ALA A 258 -20.90 -10.40 7.69
CA ALA A 258 -19.53 -10.57 7.27
C ALA A 258 -19.05 -12.02 7.46
N ASP A 259 -18.47 -12.58 6.39
CA ASP A 259 -17.78 -13.86 6.43
C ASP A 259 -16.54 -13.77 7.32
N GLN A 260 -16.68 -14.27 8.55
CA GLN A 260 -15.61 -14.27 9.55
C GLN A 260 -14.43 -15.15 9.12
N GLY A 261 -14.69 -16.22 8.35
CA GLY A 261 -13.64 -17.08 7.83
C GLY A 261 -12.77 -16.33 6.81
N LYS A 262 -13.39 -15.57 5.91
CA LYS A 262 -12.65 -14.71 4.96
C LYS A 262 -11.90 -13.59 5.65
N LEU A 263 -12.49 -12.90 6.63
CA LEU A 263 -11.78 -11.88 7.41
C LEU A 263 -10.54 -12.48 8.06
N GLN A 264 -10.71 -13.57 8.83
CA GLN A 264 -9.61 -14.19 9.55
C GLN A 264 -8.51 -14.71 8.62
N TRP A 265 -8.88 -15.26 7.45
CA TRP A 265 -7.91 -15.74 6.47
C TRP A 265 -7.09 -14.60 5.87
N HIS A 266 -7.71 -13.48 5.49
CA HIS A 266 -6.97 -12.34 4.93
C HIS A 266 -6.13 -11.62 5.98
N LEU A 267 -6.57 -11.58 7.25
CA LEU A 267 -5.73 -11.09 8.34
C LEU A 267 -4.49 -11.96 8.55
N LEU A 268 -4.64 -13.30 8.55
CA LEU A 268 -3.49 -14.21 8.61
C LEU A 268 -2.56 -14.08 7.40
N LEU A 269 -3.12 -13.79 6.23
CA LEU A 269 -2.32 -13.60 5.02
C LEU A 269 -1.46 -12.34 5.16
N ASP A 270 -2.03 -11.24 5.62
CA ASP A 270 -1.38 -9.94 5.73
C ASP A 270 -0.19 -9.93 6.70
N GLU A 271 -0.22 -10.76 7.74
CA GLU A 271 0.93 -10.97 8.65
C GLU A 271 2.20 -11.43 7.93
N LEU A 272 2.06 -12.09 6.77
CA LEU A 272 3.20 -12.62 6.03
C LEU A 272 3.79 -11.60 5.05
N PHE A 273 3.35 -10.34 5.12
CA PHE A 273 3.61 -9.30 4.14
C PHE A 273 4.23 -8.04 4.70
#